data_AF-X0VG84-F1
#
_entry.id   AF-X0VG84-F1
#
_cell.length_a   1.000
_cell.length_b   1.000
_cell.length_c   1.000
_cell.angle_alpha   90.00
_cell.angle_beta   90.00
_cell.angle_gamma   90.00
#
_symmetry.space_group_name_H-M   'P 1'
#
loop_
_entity.id
_entity.type
_entity.pdbx_description
1 polymer ?
#
loop_
_entity_poly.entity_id
_entity_poly.type
_entity_poly.pdbx_seq_one_letter_code
_entity_poly.pdbx_strand_id
1 'polypeptide(L)'
;MQQPTTRRQLLKASLATIAAAHVLPKSASAIDYPNAVPEAEGLTAYQNGSNLLIRFNNLSLLGYRAHPTLKYPYFCPLAGPASGLSLVSESGLPYPHHRGLWLGCDPLNGGDYWSDRSLEGGRIHSIEMKLDDEASTENSAVFHQRCEWMRDGAPSPLRDERSFTVRVPNERLWIIDCQFTITAQQDISIKRAKHSFFAMRAASDLSPNYGGVLMNSNGGVGAKGTYEKQAAWC
;
A
#
# COMPACT_ATOMS: atom_id res chain seq x y z
N MET A 1 -30.37 -1.03 15.59
CA MET A 1 -28.98 -1.42 15.27
C MET A 1 -28.09 -0.22 15.56
N GLN A 2 -27.13 -0.33 16.48
CA GLN A 2 -26.13 0.71 16.68
C GLN A 2 -25.26 0.81 15.42
N GLN A 3 -25.07 2.02 14.90
CA GLN A 3 -24.13 2.22 13.79
C GLN A 3 -22.71 1.91 14.26
N PRO A 4 -21.91 1.16 13.49
CA PRO A 4 -20.53 0.88 13.86
C PRO A 4 -19.71 2.17 13.88
N THR A 5 -18.89 2.34 14.92
CA THR A 5 -18.02 3.50 15.08
C THR A 5 -17.01 3.56 13.94
N THR A 6 -17.04 4.63 13.15
CA THR A 6 -16.13 4.83 12.02
C THR A 6 -14.82 5.51 12.47
N ARG A 7 -13.73 5.35 11.71
CA ARG A 7 -12.44 6.06 11.93
C ARG A 7 -12.63 7.57 12.08
N ARG A 8 -13.55 8.14 11.30
CA ARG A 8 -13.89 9.57 11.33
C ARG A 8 -14.61 9.98 12.62
N GLN A 9 -15.45 9.11 13.18
CA GLN A 9 -16.11 9.36 14.47
C GLN A 9 -15.10 9.28 15.62
N LEU A 10 -14.16 8.32 15.58
CA LEU A 10 -13.05 8.25 16.53
C LEU A 10 -12.17 9.51 16.50
N LEU A 11 -11.77 9.97 15.31
CA LEU A 11 -10.98 11.19 15.14
C LEU A 11 -11.74 12.49 15.45
N LYS A 12 -13.08 12.48 15.39
CA LYS A 12 -13.92 13.63 15.79
C LYS A 12 -14.18 13.64 17.30
N ALA A 13 -14.33 12.48 17.92
CA ALA A 13 -14.52 12.35 19.36
C ALA A 13 -13.30 12.86 20.14
N SER A 14 -12.08 12.72 19.59
CA SER A 14 -10.86 13.32 20.15
C SER A 14 -10.80 14.85 20.05
N LEU A 15 -11.71 15.49 19.30
CA LEU A 15 -11.85 16.96 19.21
C LEU A 15 -13.08 17.51 19.94
N ALA A 16 -13.98 16.63 20.43
CA ALA A 16 -15.23 17.04 21.06
C ALA A 16 -15.48 16.20 22.32
N THR A 17 -14.84 16.57 23.42
CA THR A 17 -15.12 16.00 24.75
C THR A 17 -15.43 17.09 25.76
N ILE A 18 -16.67 17.59 25.78
CA ILE A 18 -17.41 17.85 27.04
C ILE A 18 -18.90 17.55 26.80
N ALA A 19 -19.48 16.81 27.74
CA ALA A 19 -20.91 16.60 28.01
C ALA A 19 -21.69 15.56 27.18
N ALA A 20 -21.65 14.31 27.64
CA ALA A 20 -22.85 13.57 28.10
C ALA A 20 -22.44 12.15 28.52
N ALA A 21 -22.31 11.93 29.83
CA ALA A 21 -21.97 10.65 30.42
C ALA A 21 -23.22 9.78 30.55
N HIS A 22 -23.37 8.75 29.72
CA HIS A 22 -24.28 7.64 29.98
C HIS A 22 -23.56 6.30 29.81
N VAL A 23 -23.25 5.71 30.97
CA VAL A 23 -23.00 4.30 31.32
C VAL A 23 -22.53 3.39 30.17
N LEU A 24 -21.28 3.60 29.74
CA LEU A 24 -20.46 2.55 29.14
C LEU A 24 -19.68 1.85 30.28
N PRO A 25 -19.40 0.54 30.19
CA PRO A 25 -18.55 -0.14 31.16
C PRO A 25 -17.24 0.64 31.35
N LYS A 26 -16.88 0.87 32.62
CA LYS A 26 -15.65 1.57 33.01
C LYS A 26 -14.46 0.83 32.42
N SER A 27 -13.89 1.44 31.40
CA SER A 27 -12.55 1.20 30.86
C SER A 27 -12.20 -0.27 30.65
N ALA A 28 -12.45 -0.78 29.44
CA ALA A 28 -11.36 -1.50 28.79
C ALA A 28 -10.26 -0.47 28.54
N SER A 29 -9.46 -0.15 29.57
CA SER A 29 -8.18 0.49 29.36
C SER A 29 -7.33 -0.58 28.72
N ALA A 30 -7.32 -0.63 27.39
CA ALA A 30 -6.12 -1.11 26.73
C ALA A 30 -4.99 -0.32 27.38
N ILE A 31 -4.07 -1.01 28.05
CA ILE A 31 -2.82 -0.39 28.46
C ILE A 31 -2.20 -0.02 27.12
N ASP A 32 -2.27 1.27 26.76
CA ASP A 32 -1.48 1.80 25.67
C ASP A 32 -0.05 1.45 26.04
N TYR A 33 0.56 0.49 25.33
CA TYR A 33 1.94 0.09 25.56
C TYR A 33 2.79 1.31 25.23
N PRO A 34 3.32 2.06 26.22
CA PRO A 34 3.90 3.36 25.96
C PRO A 34 5.30 3.21 25.34
N ASN A 35 5.95 2.07 25.57
CA ASN A 35 7.30 1.77 25.13
C ASN A 35 7.37 0.35 24.53
N ALA A 36 8.17 0.19 23.49
CA ALA A 36 8.49 -1.12 22.93
C ALA A 36 9.29 -1.97 23.93
N VAL A 37 9.25 -3.30 23.76
CA VAL A 37 10.28 -4.17 24.35
C VAL A 37 11.64 -3.86 23.69
N PRO A 38 12.78 -4.02 24.39
CA PRO A 38 14.09 -3.60 23.87
C PRO A 38 14.42 -4.15 22.48
N GLU A 39 14.04 -5.40 22.19
CA GLU A 39 14.30 -6.06 20.90
C GLU A 39 13.43 -5.54 19.75
N ALA A 40 12.41 -4.74 20.06
CA ALA A 40 11.49 -4.17 19.10
C ALA A 40 11.55 -2.64 19.03
N GLU A 41 12.48 -2.02 19.76
CA GLU A 41 12.76 -0.59 19.69
C GLU A 41 13.24 -0.22 18.26
N GLY A 42 12.72 0.90 17.75
CA GLY A 42 12.99 1.33 16.40
C GLY A 42 12.27 0.50 15.34
N LEU A 43 12.78 0.56 14.12
CA LEU A 43 12.26 -0.11 12.96
C LEU A 43 12.80 -1.54 12.89
N THR A 44 11.88 -2.50 12.79
CA THR A 44 12.21 -3.91 12.59
C THR A 44 11.57 -4.43 11.30
N ALA A 45 12.30 -5.26 10.57
CA ALA A 45 11.83 -5.91 9.36
C ALA A 45 11.96 -7.42 9.48
N TYR A 46 10.97 -8.15 8.98
CA TYR A 46 10.94 -9.61 9.02
C TYR A 46 10.47 -10.16 7.68
N GLN A 47 11.35 -10.87 7.00
CA GLN A 47 11.04 -11.58 5.76
C GLN A 47 10.73 -13.05 6.05
N ASN A 48 9.57 -13.52 5.58
CA ASN A 48 9.18 -14.92 5.57
C ASN A 48 8.84 -15.33 4.13
N GLY A 49 9.81 -15.93 3.45
CA GLY A 49 9.69 -16.29 2.04
C GLY A 49 9.37 -15.06 1.19
N SER A 50 8.19 -15.07 0.57
CA SER A 50 7.67 -14.02 -0.30
C SER A 50 6.79 -12.98 0.41
N ASN A 51 6.85 -12.93 1.74
CA ASN A 51 6.20 -11.90 2.55
C ASN A 51 7.23 -11.13 3.36
N LEU A 52 7.08 -9.81 3.43
CA LEU A 52 7.88 -8.94 4.28
C LEU A 52 6.95 -8.14 5.20
N LEU A 53 7.29 -8.06 6.48
CA LEU A 53 6.57 -7.27 7.47
C LEU A 53 7.53 -6.24 8.06
N ILE A 54 7.13 -4.97 8.09
CA ILE A 54 7.91 -3.89 8.70
C ILE A 54 7.09 -3.26 9.83
N ARG A 55 7.76 -3.00 10.94
CA ARG A 55 7.18 -2.48 12.19
C ARG A 55 8.05 -1.35 12.71
N PHE A 56 7.46 -0.47 13.52
CA PHE A 56 8.20 0.50 14.33
C PHE A 56 7.71 0.39 15.76
N ASN A 57 8.61 0.19 16.72
CA ASN A 57 8.26 -0.04 18.13
C ASN A 57 7.24 -1.17 18.31
N ASN A 58 7.44 -2.27 17.56
CA ASN A 58 6.53 -3.43 17.45
C ASN A 58 5.12 -3.15 16.87
N LEU A 59 4.82 -1.92 16.43
CA LEU A 59 3.58 -1.59 15.74
C LEU A 59 3.74 -1.79 14.24
N SER A 60 2.79 -2.48 13.60
CA SER A 60 2.85 -2.74 12.15
C SER A 60 2.79 -1.44 11.36
N LEU A 61 3.81 -1.19 10.53
CA LEU A 61 3.81 -0.11 9.55
C LEU A 61 3.29 -0.59 8.21
N LEU A 62 3.83 -1.71 7.71
CA LEU A 62 3.39 -2.26 6.44
C LEU A 62 3.64 -3.76 6.32
N GLY A 63 2.96 -4.35 5.35
CA GLY A 63 3.30 -5.66 4.80
C GLY A 63 3.50 -5.58 3.28
N TYR A 64 4.43 -6.35 2.76
CA TYR A 64 4.64 -6.56 1.33
C TYR A 64 4.44 -8.03 0.99
N ARG A 65 3.59 -8.31 0.00
CA ARG A 65 3.17 -9.66 -0.39
C ARG A 65 3.57 -9.91 -1.83
N ALA A 66 4.32 -10.97 -2.05
CA ALA A 66 4.91 -11.30 -3.35
C ALA A 66 4.79 -12.79 -3.70
N HIS A 67 3.80 -13.49 -3.13
CA HIS A 67 3.61 -14.92 -3.34
C HIS A 67 3.42 -15.28 -4.83
N PRO A 68 4.02 -16.39 -5.33
CA PRO A 68 3.94 -16.81 -6.74
C PRO A 68 2.55 -16.94 -7.35
N THR A 69 1.52 -17.15 -6.52
CA THR A 69 0.12 -17.30 -6.95
C THR A 69 -0.63 -15.97 -7.06
N LEU A 70 0.01 -14.85 -6.73
CA LEU A 70 -0.58 -13.52 -6.87
C LEU A 70 -0.47 -13.02 -8.31
N LYS A 71 -1.43 -12.16 -8.69
CA LYS A 71 -1.39 -11.45 -9.97
C LYS A 71 -0.20 -10.50 -10.08
N TYR A 72 0.14 -9.85 -8.97
CA TYR A 72 1.26 -8.93 -8.82
C TYR A 72 1.63 -8.81 -7.34
N PRO A 73 2.86 -8.39 -7.01
CA PRO A 73 3.23 -8.02 -5.66
C PRO A 73 2.59 -6.71 -5.23
N TYR A 74 2.23 -6.57 -3.95
CA TYR A 74 1.60 -5.35 -3.44
C TYR A 74 1.90 -5.13 -1.95
N PHE A 75 1.77 -3.87 -1.53
CA PHE A 75 1.79 -3.50 -0.12
C PHE A 75 0.40 -3.54 0.49
N CYS A 76 0.22 -4.30 1.58
CA CYS A 76 -0.96 -4.27 2.44
C CYS A 76 -0.67 -5.01 3.77
N PRO A 77 -0.99 -4.42 4.94
CA PRO A 77 -1.54 -3.07 5.15
C PRO A 77 -0.50 -1.97 4.93
N LEU A 78 -0.93 -0.71 4.94
CA LEU A 78 -0.06 0.49 5.04
C LEU A 78 -0.59 1.40 6.16
N ALA A 79 -0.01 1.36 7.35
CA ALA A 79 -0.51 2.04 8.54
C ALA A 79 -0.51 3.57 8.38
N GLY A 80 -1.65 4.21 8.61
CA GLY A 80 -1.75 5.66 8.63
C GLY A 80 -1.07 6.23 9.89
N PRO A 81 -0.22 7.27 9.77
CA PRO A 81 0.62 7.75 10.87
C PRO A 81 -0.18 8.27 12.08
N ALA A 82 -1.42 8.73 11.87
CA ALA A 82 -2.24 9.29 12.94
C ALA A 82 -3.08 8.24 13.71
N SER A 83 -3.39 7.09 13.12
CA SER A 83 -4.36 6.15 13.71
C SER A 83 -3.92 4.69 13.70
N GLY A 84 -2.77 4.36 13.10
CA GLY A 84 -2.33 2.98 12.87
C GLY A 84 -3.16 2.18 11.85
N LEU A 85 -4.43 2.55 11.63
CA LEU A 85 -5.30 1.95 10.63
C LEU A 85 -4.74 2.08 9.21
N SER A 86 -4.88 1.01 8.43
CA SER A 86 -4.40 0.95 7.05
C SER A 86 -4.99 2.06 6.17
N LEU A 87 -4.18 2.63 5.29
CA LEU A 87 -4.57 3.59 4.25
C LEU A 87 -5.06 2.87 2.98
N VAL A 88 -4.77 1.58 2.86
CA VAL A 88 -5.15 0.74 1.72
C VAL A 88 -5.98 -0.47 2.17
N SER A 89 -6.73 -1.05 1.24
CA SER A 89 -7.46 -2.31 1.45
C SER A 89 -7.01 -3.39 0.47
N GLU A 90 -7.03 -4.64 0.92
CA GLU A 90 -6.70 -5.81 0.08
C GLU A 90 -7.83 -6.19 -0.89
N SER A 91 -9.06 -5.74 -0.63
CA SER A 91 -10.21 -5.97 -1.50
C SER A 91 -11.32 -4.93 -1.27
N GLY A 92 -12.20 -4.77 -2.24
CA GLY A 92 -13.46 -4.04 -2.08
C GLY A 92 -14.25 -3.95 -3.38
N LEU A 93 -15.58 -3.86 -3.25
CA LEU A 93 -16.47 -3.77 -4.40
C LEU A 93 -16.43 -2.38 -5.07
N PRO A 94 -16.75 -2.27 -6.37
CA PRO A 94 -17.05 -3.37 -7.30
C PRO A 94 -15.80 -4.05 -7.91
N TYR A 95 -14.59 -3.61 -7.54
CA TYR A 95 -13.33 -4.11 -8.10
C TYR A 95 -12.49 -4.85 -7.03
N PRO A 96 -12.85 -6.08 -6.64
CA PRO A 96 -12.21 -6.79 -5.53
C PRO A 96 -10.76 -7.20 -5.83
N HIS A 97 -10.35 -7.13 -7.09
CA HIS A 97 -9.01 -7.47 -7.58
C HIS A 97 -8.01 -6.31 -7.49
N HIS A 98 -8.41 -5.11 -7.09
CA HIS A 98 -7.47 -4.01 -6.80
C HIS A 98 -6.96 -4.17 -5.37
N ARG A 99 -5.66 -4.40 -5.18
CA ARG A 99 -5.09 -4.81 -3.88
C ARG A 99 -3.99 -3.88 -3.43
N GLY A 100 -4.21 -3.19 -2.31
CA GLY A 100 -3.12 -2.49 -1.63
C GLY A 100 -2.54 -1.33 -2.44
N LEU A 101 -1.22 -1.17 -2.41
CA LEU A 101 -0.43 -0.30 -3.28
C LEU A 101 0.47 -1.20 -4.14
N TRP A 102 0.44 -1.06 -5.46
CA TRP A 102 1.14 -1.97 -6.38
C TRP A 102 1.66 -1.27 -7.63
N LEU A 103 2.55 -1.97 -8.32
CA LEU A 103 3.00 -1.63 -9.66
C LEU A 103 2.32 -2.54 -10.68
N GLY A 104 1.69 -1.99 -11.71
CA GLY A 104 1.08 -2.77 -12.79
C GLY A 104 0.35 -1.90 -13.81
N CYS A 105 0.18 -2.41 -15.03
CA CYS A 105 -0.63 -1.74 -16.05
C CYS A 105 -1.28 -2.76 -16.98
N ASP A 106 -2.37 -2.37 -17.62
CA ASP A 106 -3.10 -3.22 -18.56
C ASP A 106 -3.81 -2.34 -19.59
N PRO A 107 -3.81 -2.69 -20.89
CA PRO A 107 -3.07 -3.80 -21.52
C PRO A 107 -1.62 -3.43 -21.88
N LEU A 108 -0.68 -4.35 -21.67
CA LEU A 108 0.72 -4.24 -22.11
C LEU A 108 1.09 -5.43 -22.99
N ASN A 109 1.48 -5.18 -24.24
CA ASN A 109 1.82 -6.22 -25.24
C ASN A 109 0.78 -7.35 -25.36
N GLY A 110 -0.49 -7.07 -25.05
CA GLY A 110 -1.59 -8.04 -25.07
C GLY A 110 -1.68 -8.92 -23.82
N GLY A 111 -0.89 -8.67 -22.78
CA GLY A 111 -1.06 -9.28 -21.45
C GLY A 111 -1.93 -8.42 -20.54
N ASP A 112 -2.67 -9.10 -19.67
CA ASP A 112 -3.45 -8.51 -18.58
C ASP A 112 -2.69 -8.67 -17.27
N TYR A 113 -2.05 -7.59 -16.81
CA TYR A 113 -1.26 -7.59 -15.56
C TYR A 113 -1.99 -6.91 -14.40
N TRP A 114 -3.32 -6.81 -14.48
CA TRP A 114 -4.12 -5.99 -13.57
C TRP A 114 -5.33 -6.73 -12.96
N SER A 115 -6.05 -7.51 -13.75
CA SER A 115 -7.30 -8.17 -13.31
C SER A 115 -7.08 -9.58 -12.76
N ASP A 116 -8.05 -10.11 -12.01
CA ASP A 116 -8.01 -11.49 -11.48
C ASP A 116 -8.61 -12.54 -12.45
N ARG A 117 -8.69 -12.26 -13.77
CA ARG A 117 -9.28 -13.21 -14.76
C ARG A 117 -8.51 -14.54 -14.84
N SER A 118 -7.19 -14.48 -14.99
CA SER A 118 -6.30 -15.65 -15.05
C SER A 118 -4.85 -15.22 -14.82
N LEU A 119 -3.98 -16.14 -14.38
CA LEU A 119 -2.54 -15.89 -14.27
C LEU A 119 -1.83 -16.09 -15.62
N GLU A 120 -2.35 -17.02 -16.42
CA GLU A 120 -1.91 -17.38 -17.77
C GLU A 120 -2.04 -16.21 -18.74
N GLY A 121 -3.08 -15.38 -18.57
CA GLY A 121 -3.32 -14.19 -19.39
C GLY A 121 -2.39 -13.00 -19.08
N GLY A 122 -1.60 -13.10 -18.02
CA GLY A 122 -0.67 -12.06 -17.57
C GLY A 122 -0.51 -12.08 -16.06
N ARG A 123 0.71 -11.97 -15.57
CA ARG A 123 1.02 -11.71 -14.15
C ARG A 123 2.38 -11.05 -14.01
N ILE A 124 2.56 -10.30 -12.94
CA ILE A 124 3.86 -9.79 -12.52
C ILE A 124 4.36 -10.73 -11.45
N HIS A 125 5.25 -11.64 -11.85
CA HIS A 125 5.75 -12.70 -10.99
C HIS A 125 7.01 -12.21 -10.26
N SER A 126 6.97 -12.20 -8.93
CA SER A 126 8.17 -11.95 -8.11
C SER A 126 9.10 -13.15 -8.20
N ILE A 127 10.25 -12.97 -8.85
CA ILE A 127 11.26 -14.03 -8.98
C ILE A 127 12.31 -13.95 -7.89
N GLU A 128 12.51 -12.77 -7.30
CA GLU A 128 13.43 -12.55 -6.19
C GLU A 128 12.93 -11.42 -5.29
N MET A 129 13.06 -11.60 -3.98
CA MET A 129 12.77 -10.59 -2.98
C MET A 129 13.75 -10.77 -1.82
N LYS A 130 14.44 -9.70 -1.43
CA LYS A 130 15.49 -9.76 -0.42
C LYS A 130 15.51 -8.51 0.45
N LEU A 131 15.35 -8.72 1.76
CA LEU A 131 15.67 -7.72 2.78
C LEU A 131 17.18 -7.46 2.78
N ASP A 132 17.55 -6.18 2.80
CA ASP A 132 18.93 -5.72 2.82
C ASP A 132 19.27 -5.24 4.24
N ASP A 133 19.69 -6.18 5.09
CA ASP A 133 20.01 -5.90 6.50
C ASP A 133 21.21 -4.95 6.63
N GLU A 134 22.15 -4.98 5.69
CA GLU A 134 23.34 -4.11 5.69
C GLU A 134 22.99 -2.65 5.37
N ALA A 135 22.02 -2.43 4.48
CA ALA A 135 21.51 -1.08 4.17
C ALA A 135 20.41 -0.61 5.15
N SER A 136 19.94 -1.47 6.05
CA SER A 136 18.91 -1.16 7.03
C SER A 136 19.51 -0.58 8.32
N THR A 137 18.73 0.22 9.04
CA THR A 137 19.12 0.87 10.29
C THR A 137 17.97 0.81 11.29
N GLU A 138 18.19 1.28 12.52
CA GLU A 138 17.15 1.42 13.54
C GLU A 138 15.95 2.30 13.11
N ASN A 139 16.09 3.14 12.07
CA ASN A 139 15.02 4.02 11.58
C ASN A 139 14.69 3.81 10.10
N SER A 140 15.28 2.79 9.45
CA SER A 140 15.02 2.50 8.04
C SER A 140 15.15 1.01 7.69
N ALA A 141 14.30 0.51 6.81
CA ALA A 141 14.48 -0.80 6.18
C ALA A 141 14.56 -0.68 4.67
N VAL A 142 15.49 -1.41 4.07
CA VAL A 142 15.70 -1.46 2.63
C VAL A 142 15.44 -2.87 2.14
N PHE A 143 14.69 -3.04 1.06
CA PHE A 143 14.56 -4.33 0.41
C PHE A 143 14.46 -4.20 -1.10
N HIS A 144 14.94 -5.23 -1.79
CA HIS A 144 14.99 -5.28 -3.24
C HIS A 144 14.06 -6.36 -3.77
N GLN A 145 13.54 -6.14 -4.96
CA GLN A 145 12.72 -7.11 -5.67
C GLN A 145 13.06 -7.13 -7.15
N ARG A 146 13.03 -8.33 -7.73
CA ARG A 146 13.03 -8.53 -9.18
C ARG A 146 11.76 -9.25 -9.59
N CYS A 147 11.14 -8.78 -10.67
CA CYS A 147 9.92 -9.32 -11.22
C CYS A 147 10.05 -9.63 -12.72
N GLU A 148 9.23 -10.58 -13.17
CA GLU A 148 8.99 -10.87 -14.59
C GLU A 148 7.51 -10.69 -14.93
N TRP A 149 7.24 -10.11 -16.10
CA TRP A 149 5.89 -9.85 -16.59
C TRP A 149 5.47 -11.00 -17.51
N MET A 150 5.04 -12.10 -16.91
CA MET A 150 4.77 -13.37 -17.59
C MET A 150 3.37 -13.43 -18.20
N ARG A 151 3.23 -14.07 -19.36
CA ARG A 151 1.96 -14.57 -19.91
C ARG A 151 2.25 -15.80 -20.76
N ASP A 152 1.24 -16.64 -20.99
CA ASP A 152 1.41 -17.86 -21.77
C ASP A 152 1.83 -17.58 -23.21
N GLY A 153 2.78 -18.39 -23.71
CA GLY A 153 3.25 -18.34 -25.09
C GLY A 153 4.04 -17.08 -25.46
N ALA A 154 4.44 -16.24 -24.51
CA ALA A 154 5.27 -15.06 -24.78
C ALA A 154 6.38 -14.87 -23.74
N PRO A 155 7.56 -14.38 -24.16
CA PRO A 155 8.59 -13.96 -23.21
C PRO A 155 8.13 -12.76 -22.38
N SER A 156 8.78 -12.53 -21.23
CA SER A 156 8.55 -11.32 -20.44
C SER A 156 8.94 -10.09 -21.27
N PRO A 157 8.03 -9.12 -21.50
CA PRO A 157 8.35 -7.93 -22.28
C PRO A 157 9.25 -6.94 -21.51
N LEU A 158 9.31 -7.07 -20.19
CA LEU A 158 10.02 -6.16 -19.29
C LEU A 158 10.96 -6.95 -18.36
N ARG A 159 12.13 -6.36 -18.08
CA ARG A 159 12.91 -6.64 -16.87
C ARG A 159 12.53 -5.58 -15.84
N ASP A 160 12.08 -6.02 -14.66
CA ASP A 160 11.52 -5.16 -13.61
C ASP A 160 12.34 -5.35 -12.32
N GLU A 161 13.10 -4.32 -11.96
CA GLU A 161 13.93 -4.26 -10.76
C GLU A 161 13.46 -3.13 -9.86
N ARG A 162 13.26 -3.43 -8.58
CA ARG A 162 12.66 -2.52 -7.62
C ARG A 162 13.52 -2.45 -6.37
N SER A 163 13.70 -1.24 -5.86
CA SER A 163 14.27 -0.98 -4.55
C SER A 163 13.28 -0.17 -3.75
N PHE A 164 13.09 -0.55 -2.49
CA PHE A 164 12.18 0.09 -1.58
C PHE A 164 12.90 0.46 -0.30
N THR A 165 12.77 1.72 0.11
CA THR A 165 13.35 2.22 1.36
C THR A 165 12.24 2.77 2.23
N VAL A 166 12.00 2.13 3.37
CA VAL A 166 11.05 2.58 4.38
C VAL A 166 11.80 3.36 5.44
N ARG A 167 11.37 4.59 5.76
CA ARG A 167 12.04 5.47 6.74
C ARG A 167 11.04 5.99 7.75
N VAL A 168 11.45 6.10 9.01
CA VAL A 168 10.66 6.72 10.09
C VAL A 168 11.43 7.93 10.64
N PRO A 169 11.29 9.12 10.04
CA PRO A 169 11.94 10.32 10.57
C PRO A 169 11.48 10.70 11.98
N ASN A 170 10.23 10.39 12.34
CA ASN A 170 9.66 10.55 13.68
C ASN A 170 8.34 9.78 13.79
N GLU A 171 7.77 9.68 15.00
CA GLU A 171 6.54 8.92 15.29
C GLU A 171 5.30 9.32 14.48
N ARG A 172 5.27 10.54 13.92
CA ARG A 172 4.12 11.06 13.15
C ARG A 172 4.32 11.01 11.64
N LEU A 173 5.45 10.52 11.16
CA LEU A 173 5.79 10.48 9.75
C LEU A 173 6.64 9.25 9.45
N TRP A 174 6.23 8.51 8.43
CA TRP A 174 7.05 7.50 7.81
C TRP A 174 6.87 7.57 6.29
N ILE A 175 7.87 7.11 5.56
CA ILE A 175 8.01 7.30 4.12
C ILE A 175 8.33 5.95 3.48
N ILE A 176 7.79 5.69 2.29
CA ILE A 176 8.27 4.64 1.38
C ILE A 176 8.85 5.36 0.16
N ASP A 177 10.15 5.23 -0.06
CA ASP A 177 10.74 5.54 -1.36
C ASP A 177 10.65 4.30 -2.23
N CYS A 178 10.08 4.45 -3.42
CA CYS A 178 9.98 3.40 -4.41
C CYS A 178 10.84 3.77 -5.61
N GLN A 179 11.89 3.01 -5.88
CA GLN A 179 12.68 3.14 -7.09
C GLN A 179 12.40 1.95 -8.00
N PHE A 180 11.98 2.24 -9.23
CA PHE A 180 11.68 1.24 -10.25
C PHE A 180 12.60 1.42 -11.44
N THR A 181 13.31 0.36 -11.82
CA THR A 181 14.08 0.26 -13.05
C THR A 181 13.38 -0.73 -13.96
N ILE A 182 12.73 -0.20 -15.01
CA ILE A 182 11.97 -0.98 -15.97
C ILE A 182 12.66 -0.93 -17.32
N THR A 183 13.17 -2.07 -17.77
CA THR A 183 13.92 -2.19 -19.02
C THR A 183 13.13 -2.99 -20.04
N ALA A 184 12.77 -2.36 -21.16
CA ALA A 184 12.13 -3.02 -22.29
C ALA A 184 13.04 -4.12 -22.86
N GLN A 185 12.51 -5.33 -23.02
CA GLN A 185 13.19 -6.47 -23.65
C GLN A 185 12.74 -6.68 -25.11
N GLN A 186 11.74 -5.93 -25.53
CA GLN A 186 11.15 -5.91 -26.87
C GLN A 186 10.40 -4.59 -27.04
N ASP A 187 9.83 -4.36 -28.21
CA ASP A 187 8.94 -3.22 -28.42
C ASP A 187 7.76 -3.26 -27.45
N ILE A 188 7.50 -2.11 -26.79
CA ILE A 188 6.47 -1.97 -25.77
C ILE A 188 5.30 -1.18 -26.33
N SER A 189 4.13 -1.81 -26.32
CA SER A 189 2.84 -1.21 -26.64
C SER A 189 1.94 -1.27 -25.42
N ILE A 190 1.63 -0.09 -24.87
CA ILE A 190 0.65 0.08 -23.81
C ILE A 190 -0.56 0.77 -24.42
N LYS A 191 -1.74 0.13 -24.34
CA LYS A 191 -2.98 0.72 -24.86
C LYS A 191 -3.59 1.66 -23.82
N ARG A 192 -4.32 2.68 -24.29
CA ARG A 192 -5.04 3.60 -23.40
C ARG A 192 -6.06 2.82 -22.56
N ALA A 193 -5.93 2.92 -21.24
CA ALA A 193 -6.83 2.32 -20.26
C ALA A 193 -6.80 3.14 -18.96
N LYS A 194 -7.65 2.77 -17.98
CA LYS A 194 -7.65 3.34 -16.62
C LYS A 194 -6.75 2.56 -15.63
N HIS A 195 -5.89 1.68 -16.14
CA HIS A 195 -5.05 0.76 -15.37
C HIS A 195 -3.58 1.20 -15.48
N SER A 196 -3.11 1.98 -14.50
CA SER A 196 -1.85 2.72 -14.58
C SER A 196 -0.75 2.19 -13.68
N PHE A 197 0.50 2.44 -14.10
CA PHE A 197 1.73 1.85 -13.61
C PHE A 197 1.94 1.79 -12.09
N PHE A 198 1.60 2.81 -11.31
CA PHE A 198 1.68 2.78 -9.84
C PHE A 198 0.31 3.14 -9.27
N ALA A 199 -0.35 2.17 -8.66
CA ALA A 199 -1.77 2.23 -8.34
C ALA A 199 -2.05 1.86 -6.89
N MET A 200 -3.12 2.42 -6.35
CA MET A 200 -3.56 2.15 -4.98
C MET A 200 -5.04 1.82 -4.91
N ARG A 201 -5.38 0.92 -3.98
CA ARG A 201 -6.72 0.69 -3.49
C ARG A 201 -6.82 1.33 -2.12
N ALA A 202 -7.24 2.59 -2.10
CA ALA A 202 -7.48 3.30 -0.85
C ALA A 202 -8.53 2.55 0.01
N ALA A 203 -8.33 2.58 1.32
CA ALA A 203 -9.32 2.10 2.28
C ALA A 203 -10.67 2.80 2.04
N SER A 204 -11.77 2.06 2.15
CA SER A 204 -13.10 2.56 1.73
C SER A 204 -13.47 3.84 2.48
N ASP A 205 -13.20 3.92 3.78
CA ASP A 205 -13.47 5.07 4.65
C ASP A 205 -12.64 6.33 4.34
N LEU A 206 -11.58 6.20 3.52
CA LEU A 206 -10.79 7.31 2.98
C LEU A 206 -11.18 7.68 1.54
N SER A 207 -11.98 6.87 0.88
CA SER A 207 -12.35 7.09 -0.52
C SER A 207 -13.51 8.08 -0.66
N PRO A 208 -13.61 8.79 -1.81
CA PRO A 208 -14.68 9.80 -2.02
C PRO A 208 -16.10 9.26 -1.85
N ASN A 209 -16.35 8.02 -2.24
CA ASN A 209 -17.68 7.40 -2.17
C ASN A 209 -18.18 7.22 -0.72
N TYR A 210 -17.28 7.22 0.26
CA TYR A 210 -17.62 7.11 1.69
C TYR A 210 -17.23 8.38 2.47
N GLY A 211 -17.10 9.51 1.78
CA GLY A 211 -16.90 10.83 2.38
C GLY A 211 -15.45 11.26 2.60
N GLY A 212 -14.49 10.54 2.01
CA GLY A 212 -13.12 11.01 1.86
C GLY A 212 -12.99 12.11 0.81
N VAL A 213 -11.82 12.74 0.74
CA VAL A 213 -11.54 13.85 -0.20
C VAL A 213 -10.39 13.46 -1.11
N LEU A 214 -10.69 13.36 -2.41
CA LEU A 214 -9.66 13.28 -3.46
C LEU A 214 -9.31 14.70 -3.89
N MET A 215 -8.03 15.06 -3.84
CA MET A 215 -7.55 16.37 -4.27
C MET A 215 -6.15 16.28 -4.90
N ASN A 216 -5.75 17.33 -5.60
CA ASN A 216 -4.38 17.51 -6.08
C ASN A 216 -3.76 18.82 -5.56
N SER A 217 -2.47 19.02 -5.80
CA SER A 217 -1.73 20.21 -5.35
C SER A 217 -2.21 21.53 -5.94
N ASN A 218 -3.01 21.48 -7.02
CA ASN A 218 -3.47 22.65 -7.76
C ASN A 218 -4.91 23.03 -7.35
N GLY A 219 -5.39 22.52 -6.21
CA GLY A 219 -6.74 22.80 -5.68
C GLY A 219 -7.87 22.06 -6.39
N GLY A 220 -7.56 21.13 -7.31
CA GLY A 220 -8.56 20.27 -7.92
C GLY A 220 -9.15 19.30 -6.90
N VAL A 221 -10.48 19.16 -6.88
CA VAL A 221 -11.21 18.27 -5.96
C VAL A 221 -12.08 17.27 -6.72
N GLY A 222 -12.10 16.03 -6.24
CA GLY A 222 -12.83 14.90 -6.83
C GLY A 222 -12.31 14.50 -8.21
N ALA A 223 -12.89 13.46 -8.81
CA ALA A 223 -12.45 12.96 -10.11
C ALA A 223 -12.49 14.04 -11.21
N LYS A 224 -13.52 14.91 -11.20
CA LYS A 224 -13.63 16.06 -12.12
C LYS A 224 -12.44 17.04 -11.98
N GLY A 225 -11.94 17.22 -10.77
CA GLY A 225 -10.84 18.14 -10.44
C GLY A 225 -9.44 17.54 -10.63
N THR A 226 -9.31 16.20 -10.65
CA THR A 226 -7.99 15.54 -10.59
C THR A 226 -7.68 14.60 -11.75
N TYR A 227 -8.68 14.02 -12.44
CA TYR A 227 -8.45 13.04 -13.49
C TYR A 227 -7.78 13.66 -14.72
N GLU A 228 -6.72 13.00 -15.22
CA GLU A 228 -5.86 13.46 -16.35
C GLU A 228 -5.33 14.89 -16.17
N LYS A 229 -5.22 15.38 -14.93
CA LYS A 229 -4.69 16.71 -14.61
C LYS A 229 -3.36 16.59 -13.89
N GLN A 230 -2.31 17.16 -14.48
CA GLN A 230 -1.00 17.23 -13.84
C GLN A 230 -1.10 18.01 -12.52
N ALA A 231 -0.37 17.52 -11.53
CA ALA A 231 -0.21 18.13 -10.23
C ALA A 231 1.26 18.50 -10.01
N ALA A 232 1.55 19.48 -9.17
CA ALA A 232 2.88 20.06 -8.95
C ALA A 232 3.88 19.10 -8.27
N TRP A 233 3.39 18.05 -7.62
CA TRP A 233 4.20 16.96 -7.07
C TRP A 233 4.57 15.87 -8.09
N CYS A 234 4.20 16.03 -9.37
CA CYS A 234 4.47 15.09 -10.46
C CYS A 234 5.57 15.62 -11.40
#